data_AF-A0A820RVC0-F1
#
_entry.id   AF-A0A820RVC0-F1
#
_cell.length_a   1.000
_cell.length_b   1.000
_cell.length_c   1.000
_cell.angle_alpha   90.00
_cell.angle_beta   90.00
_cell.angle_gamma   90.00
#
_symmetry.space_group_name_H-M   'P 1'
#
loop_
_entity.id
_entity.type
_entity.pdbx_description
1 polymer ?
#
loop_
_entity_poly.entity_id
_entity_poly.type
_entity_poly.pdbx_seq_one_letter_code
_entity_poly.pdbx_strand_id
1 'polypeptide(L)'
;ECFTRVLKGFISLASCLFPPNTIGARLDSFARRALWDVGLDYQHGTGHGVGCCLNVHEGPQSIGTRIRSDNYLVPGMVLSDEPGFYSNNKFGI
;
A
#
# COMPACT_ATOMS: atom_id res chain seq x y z
N GLU A 1 16.76 1.88 -11.04
CA GLU A 1 16.07 3.05 -10.45
C GLU A 1 14.66 2.73 -9.95
N CYS A 2 13.73 2.27 -10.81
CA CYS A 2 12.34 1.97 -10.42
C CYS A 2 12.24 0.99 -9.25
N PHE A 3 13.04 -0.09 -9.24
CA PHE A 3 13.06 -1.07 -8.15
C PHE A 3 13.32 -0.41 -6.79
N THR A 4 14.34 0.44 -6.73
CA THR A 4 14.69 1.17 -5.52
C THR A 4 13.60 2.13 -5.08
N ARG A 5 12.81 2.70 -6.01
CA ARG A 5 11.67 3.57 -5.67
C ARG A 5 10.50 2.77 -5.09
N VAL A 6 10.16 1.63 -5.70
CA VAL A 6 9.18 0.68 -5.17
C VAL A 6 9.61 0.21 -3.77
N LEU A 7 10.87 -0.19 -3.60
CA LEU A 7 11.42 -0.62 -2.31
C LEU A 7 11.41 0.51 -1.26
N LYS A 8 11.72 1.75 -1.65
CA LYS A 8 11.60 2.91 -0.76
C LYS A 8 10.15 3.09 -0.28
N GLY A 9 9.18 2.90 -1.18
CA GLY A 9 7.76 2.91 -0.84
C GLY A 9 7.39 1.82 0.16
N PHE A 10 7.79 0.58 -0.13
CA PHE A 10 7.56 -0.58 0.74
C PHE A 10 8.13 -0.34 2.14
N ILE A 11 9.41 0.04 2.26
CA ILE A 11 10.05 0.29 3.56
C ILE A 11 9.36 1.45 4.29
N SER A 12 9.00 2.52 3.56
CA SER A 12 8.33 3.70 4.12
C SER A 12 6.98 3.35 4.74
N LEU A 13 6.19 2.48 4.10
CA LEU A 13 4.93 2.01 4.66
C LEU A 13 5.15 1.00 5.79
N ALA A 14 5.99 -0.01 5.59
CA ALA A 14 6.27 -1.04 6.59
C ALA A 14 6.86 -0.51 7.91
N SER A 15 7.56 0.64 7.87
CA SER A 15 8.14 1.29 9.05
C SER A 15 7.39 2.54 9.52
N CYS A 16 6.23 2.86 8.94
CA CYS A 16 5.51 4.07 9.31
C CYS A 16 4.97 4.00 10.75
N LEU A 17 5.07 5.13 11.45
CA LEU A 17 4.38 5.35 12.72
C LEU A 17 3.20 6.27 12.47
N PHE A 18 2.02 5.89 12.96
CA PHE A 18 0.80 6.65 12.78
C PHE A 18 -0.04 6.66 14.06
N PRO A 19 -0.82 7.73 14.32
CA PRO A 19 -1.70 7.78 15.47
C PRO A 19 -2.80 6.70 15.43
N PRO A 20 -3.36 6.30 16.58
CA PRO A 20 -4.59 5.52 16.59
C PRO A 20 -5.71 6.25 15.83
N ASN A 21 -6.73 5.50 15.39
CA ASN A 21 -7.83 6.03 14.58
C ASN A 21 -7.40 6.56 13.20
N THR A 22 -6.31 6.00 12.65
CA THR A 22 -5.89 6.24 11.28
C THR A 22 -6.49 5.20 10.35
N ILE A 23 -7.11 5.65 9.26
CA ILE A 23 -7.59 4.77 8.17
C ILE A 23 -6.44 4.50 7.19
N GLY A 24 -6.43 3.32 6.56
CA GLY A 24 -5.33 2.93 5.67
C GLY A 24 -5.14 3.84 4.44
N ALA A 25 -6.19 4.49 3.94
CA ALA A 25 -6.08 5.46 2.85
C ALA A 25 -5.16 6.65 3.17
N ARG A 26 -4.98 7.02 4.46
CA ARG A 26 -4.05 8.08 4.88
C ARG A 26 -2.59 7.67 4.80
N LEU A 27 -2.30 6.37 4.72
CA LEU A 27 -0.95 5.82 4.70
C LEU A 27 -0.45 5.52 3.28
N ASP A 28 -1.36 5.39 2.30
CA ASP A 28 -1.06 4.99 0.92
C ASP A 28 0.02 5.87 0.25
N SER A 29 0.05 7.17 0.55
CA SER A 29 1.06 8.08 0.00
C SER A 29 2.49 7.77 0.45
N PHE A 30 2.70 7.07 1.57
CA PHE A 30 4.04 6.65 1.99
C PHE A 30 4.66 5.64 1.02
N ALA A 31 3.84 4.76 0.46
CA ALA A 31 4.28 3.78 -0.53
C ALA A 31 4.52 4.39 -1.93
N ARG A 32 3.84 5.51 -2.24
CA ARG A 32 3.90 6.15 -3.56
C ARG A 32 4.92 7.27 -3.67
N ARG A 33 5.30 7.91 -2.56
CA ARG A 33 6.07 9.17 -2.57
C ARG A 33 7.29 9.12 -3.49
N ALA A 34 8.09 8.06 -3.38
CA ALA A 34 9.33 7.93 -4.15
C ALA A 34 9.09 7.74 -5.66
N LEU A 35 7.94 7.21 -6.08
CA LEU A 35 7.53 7.14 -7.49
C LEU A 35 6.98 8.50 -7.95
N TRP A 36 6.13 9.14 -7.13
CA TRP A 36 5.56 10.44 -7.44
C TRP A 36 6.60 11.56 -7.61
N ASP A 37 7.71 11.52 -6.86
CA ASP A 37 8.81 12.47 -7.00
C ASP A 37 9.43 12.50 -8.41
N VAL A 38 9.18 11.48 -9.24
CA VAL A 38 9.61 11.41 -10.65
C VAL A 38 8.46 11.23 -11.63
N GLY A 39 7.23 11.52 -11.21
CA GLY A 39 6.05 11.43 -12.07
C GLY A 39 5.65 10.00 -12.45
N LEU A 40 6.04 9.00 -11.65
CA LEU A 40 5.62 7.60 -11.82
C LEU A 40 4.53 7.23 -10.82
N ASP A 41 3.71 6.23 -11.13
CA ASP A 41 2.67 5.69 -10.25
C ASP A 41 2.32 4.22 -10.61
N TYR A 42 1.48 3.57 -9.79
CA TYR A 42 0.90 2.25 -10.06
C TYR A 42 -0.62 2.24 -9.89
N GLN A 43 -1.31 1.50 -10.74
CA GLN A 43 -2.78 1.57 -10.91
C GLN A 43 -3.57 0.58 -10.05
N HIS A 44 -3.01 0.11 -8.93
CA HIS A 44 -3.70 -0.72 -7.94
C HIS A 44 -3.58 -0.14 -6.53
N GLY A 45 -4.30 -0.73 -5.58
CA GLY A 45 -4.16 -0.41 -4.15
C GLY A 45 -2.79 -0.84 -3.64
N THR A 46 -2.31 -0.18 -2.60
CA THR A 46 -1.03 -0.52 -1.97
C THR A 46 -1.13 -1.74 -1.05
N GLY A 47 -2.32 -2.03 -0.53
CA GLY A 47 -2.53 -3.22 0.27
C GLY A 47 -4.00 -3.49 0.56
N HIS A 48 -4.27 -4.72 0.97
CA HIS A 48 -5.58 -5.22 1.36
C HIS A 48 -5.46 -6.10 2.61
N GLY A 49 -6.55 -6.31 3.34
CA GLY A 49 -6.57 -7.27 4.43
C GLY A 49 -6.41 -8.70 3.96
N VAL A 50 -5.90 -9.57 4.84
CA VAL A 50 -5.69 -11.01 4.58
C VAL A 50 -6.29 -11.82 5.70
N GLY A 51 -7.16 -12.78 5.37
CA GLY A 51 -7.80 -13.66 6.35
C GLY A 51 -6.96 -14.87 6.74
N CYS A 52 -7.11 -15.34 7.97
CA CYS A 52 -6.43 -16.54 8.46
C CYS A 52 -7.17 -17.81 7.99
N CYS A 53 -6.57 -18.56 7.05
CA CYS A 53 -7.22 -19.71 6.39
C CYS A 53 -8.57 -19.35 5.72
N LEU A 54 -8.70 -18.09 5.30
CA LEU A 54 -9.88 -17.53 4.63
C LEU A 54 -9.44 -16.85 3.32
N ASN A 55 -10.15 -15.81 2.88
CA ASN A 55 -9.88 -15.14 1.63
C ASN A 55 -8.55 -14.38 1.68
N VAL A 56 -7.79 -14.44 0.58
CA VAL A 56 -6.57 -13.65 0.40
C VAL A 56 -6.87 -12.14 0.37
N HIS A 57 -8.03 -11.77 -0.18
CA HIS A 57 -8.57 -10.41 -0.13
C HIS A 57 -9.68 -10.35 0.90
N GLU A 58 -9.38 -9.83 2.08
CA GLU A 58 -10.34 -9.70 3.17
C GLU A 58 -10.49 -8.24 3.60
N GLY A 59 -11.74 -7.80 3.73
CA GLY A 59 -12.07 -6.49 4.28
C GLY A 59 -12.29 -6.53 5.79
N PRO A 60 -12.62 -5.38 6.40
CA PRO A 60 -12.85 -4.10 5.74
C PRO A 60 -11.58 -3.26 5.49
N GLN A 61 -10.48 -3.54 6.18
CA GLN A 61 -9.24 -2.75 6.10
C GLN A 61 -8.57 -2.85 4.72
N SER A 62 -8.02 -1.73 4.25
CA SER A 62 -7.23 -1.66 3.01
C SER A 62 -6.36 -0.39 3.00
N ILE A 63 -5.32 -0.40 2.16
CA ILE A 63 -4.42 0.72 1.93
C ILE A 63 -4.46 1.03 0.43
N GLY A 64 -4.94 2.22 0.07
CA GLY A 64 -5.15 2.56 -1.33
C GLY A 64 -5.60 4.00 -1.52
N THR A 65 -5.33 4.56 -2.70
CA THR A 65 -5.90 5.85 -3.13
C THR A 65 -7.43 5.82 -3.18
N ARG A 66 -8.02 4.67 -3.51
CA ARG A 66 -9.46 4.44 -3.44
C ARG A 66 -9.85 4.11 -2.00
N ILE A 67 -10.64 4.98 -1.38
CA ILE A 67 -11.21 4.74 -0.05
C ILE A 67 -12.25 3.63 -0.17
N ARG A 68 -11.87 2.40 0.19
CA ARG A 68 -12.80 1.25 0.24
C ARG A 68 -13.46 1.07 1.61
N SER A 69 -12.85 1.64 2.64
CA SER A 69 -13.37 1.63 4.01
C SER A 69 -12.85 2.83 4.78
N ASP A 70 -13.66 3.29 5.73
CA ASP A 70 -13.38 4.29 6.75
C ASP A 70 -13.04 3.66 8.12
N ASN A 71 -12.90 2.33 8.19
CA ASN A 71 -12.48 1.65 9.41
C ASN A 71 -11.04 2.01 9.77
N TYR A 72 -10.81 2.22 11.05
CA TYR A 72 -9.49 2.46 11.59
C TYR A 72 -8.63 1.19 11.54
N LEU A 73 -7.35 1.36 11.23
CA LEU A 73 -6.37 0.31 11.43
C LEU A 73 -6.15 0.12 12.93
N VAL A 74 -6.29 -1.12 13.40
CA VAL A 74 -6.12 -1.49 14.81
C VAL A 74 -5.14 -2.65 14.95
N PRO A 75 -4.45 -2.78 16.11
CA PRO A 75 -3.56 -3.91 16.36
C PRO A 75 -4.25 -5.26 16.12
N GLY A 76 -3.52 -6.20 15.50
CA GLY A 76 -4.01 -7.54 15.15
C GLY A 76 -4.55 -7.67 13.73
N MET A 77 -4.82 -6.57 13.03
CA MET A 77 -5.12 -6.61 11.59
C MET A 77 -3.88 -7.04 10.79
N VAL A 78 -4.10 -7.89 9.79
CA VAL A 78 -3.07 -8.33 8.83
C VAL A 78 -3.40 -7.74 7.47
N LEU A 79 -2.43 -7.07 6.85
CA LEU A 79 -2.56 -6.45 5.53
C LEU A 79 -1.34 -6.79 4.65
N SER A 80 -1.52 -6.78 3.34
CA SER A 80 -0.40 -6.72 2.39
C SER A 80 0.23 -5.32 2.35
N ASP A 81 1.50 -5.27 1.96
CA ASP A 81 2.26 -4.08 1.57
C ASP A 81 2.92 -4.37 0.23
N GLU A 82 2.32 -3.85 -0.84
CA GLU A 82 2.62 -4.25 -2.23
C GLU A 82 2.65 -3.06 -3.19
N PRO A 83 3.49 -2.03 -3.00
CA PRO A 83 3.75 -1.07 -4.06
C PRO A 83 4.35 -1.77 -5.27
N GLY A 84 4.06 -1.23 -6.46
CA GLY A 84 4.58 -1.77 -7.71
C GLY A 84 4.96 -0.67 -8.68
N PHE A 85 5.56 -1.05 -9.80
CA PHE A 85 5.68 -0.16 -10.95
C PHE A 85 5.73 -0.97 -12.25
N TYR A 86 4.94 -0.56 -13.24
CA TYR A 86 4.83 -1.27 -14.50
C TYR A 86 5.17 -0.34 -15.66
N SER A 87 6.21 -0.68 -16.40
CA SER A 87 6.57 -0.02 -17.65
C SER A 87 6.04 -0.84 -18.82
N ASN A 88 5.04 -0.30 -19.51
CA ASN A 88 4.36 -0.98 -20.62
C ASN A 88 5.36 -1.58 -21.62
N ASN A 89 5.19 -2.87 -21.91
CA ASN A 89 6.01 -3.65 -22.85
C ASN A 89 7.51 -3.70 -22.53
N LYS A 90 7.91 -3.43 -21.28
CA LYS A 90 9.33 -3.46 -20.87
C LYS A 90 9.55 -4.36 -19.66
N PHE A 91 9.03 -3.98 -18.51
CA PHE A 91 9.22 -4.71 -17.25
C PHE A 91 8.17 -4.33 -16.22
N GLY A 92 8.01 -5.19 -15.22
CA GLY A 92 7.27 -4.93 -13.99
C GLY A 92 8.16 -5.11 -12.79
N ILE A 93 7.78 -4.45 -11.71
CA ILE A 93 8.40 -4.54 -10.39
C ILE A 93 7.29 -4.75 -9.39
#